data_AF-A0A520A434-F1
#
_entry.id   AF-A0A520A434-F1
#
_cell.length_a   1.000
_cell.length_b   1.000
_cell.length_c   1.000
_cell.angle_alpha   90.00
_cell.angle_beta   90.00
_cell.angle_gamma   90.00
#
_symmetry.space_group_name_H-M   'P 1'
#
loop_
_entity.id
_entity.type
_entity.pdbx_description
1 polymer ?
#
loop_
_entity_poly.entity_id
_entity_poly.type
_entity_poly.pdbx_seq_one_letter_code
_entity_poly.pdbx_strand_id
1 'polypeptide(L)'
;MTKPVFCLRHAGAALLLAAAPLLAAAQNSRQDSLLRSGELVGGRPHASVPRTAAAAGTTRRFVANGDPGLTKIMHESIDINRLPANQILDVYSRFLDATRAQRRQWSAQDWDEASAALSRLNARYETVRQELPLEDRLSVRSYQGEFRTLQGARRVKDRVNE
;
A
#
# COMPACT_ATOMS: atom_id res chain seq x y z
N MET A 1 -19.78 -15.53 48.04
CA MET A 1 -21.20 -15.23 47.74
C MET A 1 -21.23 -13.86 47.06
N THR A 2 -21.70 -13.59 45.86
CA THR A 2 -22.19 -14.37 44.70
C THR A 2 -22.24 -13.33 43.57
N LYS A 3 -21.72 -13.65 42.38
CA LYS A 3 -21.80 -12.75 41.20
C LYS A 3 -23.23 -12.76 40.64
N PRO A 4 -23.76 -11.67 40.07
CA PRO A 4 -24.83 -11.78 39.11
C PRO A 4 -24.26 -11.91 37.69
N VAL A 5 -24.58 -13.05 37.09
CA VAL A 5 -24.53 -13.36 35.67
C VAL A 5 -25.79 -12.76 35.04
N PHE A 6 -25.66 -11.94 34.00
CA PHE A 6 -26.80 -11.62 33.13
C PHE A 6 -26.54 -12.16 31.73
N CYS A 7 -27.21 -13.28 31.45
CA CYS A 7 -27.50 -13.78 30.12
C CYS A 7 -28.65 -12.96 29.53
N LEU A 8 -28.48 -12.43 28.31
CA LEU A 8 -29.62 -12.10 27.46
C LEU A 8 -29.37 -12.67 26.06
N ARG A 9 -30.07 -13.78 25.79
CA ARG A 9 -30.37 -14.30 24.46
C ARG A 9 -31.47 -13.39 23.87
N HIS A 10 -31.48 -13.16 22.55
CA HIS A 10 -32.55 -13.61 21.64
C HIS A 10 -32.27 -13.16 20.19
N ALA A 11 -32.60 -14.08 19.28
CA ALA A 11 -33.18 -13.94 17.93
C ALA A 11 -32.58 -12.86 16.99
N GLY A 12 -32.12 -13.19 15.79
CA GLY A 12 -32.77 -14.06 14.82
C GLY A 12 -33.47 -13.18 13.77
N ALA A 13 -32.78 -12.89 12.68
CA ALA A 13 -33.40 -12.44 11.43
C ALA A 13 -32.46 -12.81 10.28
N ALA A 14 -32.80 -13.91 9.61
CA ALA A 14 -32.26 -14.27 8.32
C ALA A 14 -32.83 -13.33 7.25
N LEU A 15 -31.98 -12.85 6.35
CA LEU A 15 -32.43 -12.41 5.04
C LEU A 15 -31.39 -12.84 3.99
N LEU A 16 -31.76 -13.91 3.30
CA LEU A 16 -31.22 -14.35 2.02
C LEU A 16 -31.51 -13.26 0.98
N LEU A 17 -30.49 -12.83 0.24
CA LEU A 17 -30.70 -12.39 -1.14
C LEU A 17 -29.68 -13.06 -2.05
N ALA A 18 -30.22 -13.73 -3.05
CA ALA A 18 -29.56 -14.59 -3.99
C ALA A 18 -28.75 -13.82 -5.04
N ALA A 19 -27.82 -14.55 -5.64
CA ALA A 19 -26.88 -14.16 -6.68
C ALA A 19 -27.53 -13.73 -8.01
N ALA A 20 -26.80 -12.89 -8.77
CA ALA A 20 -26.84 -12.88 -10.22
C ALA A 20 -25.44 -12.51 -10.79
N PRO A 21 -25.06 -13.00 -11.98
CA PRO A 21 -23.67 -13.15 -12.40
C PRO A 21 -23.11 -12.03 -13.29
N LEU A 22 -21.77 -11.95 -13.27
CA LEU A 22 -20.83 -11.60 -14.35
C LEU A 22 -21.39 -11.03 -15.67
N LEU A 23 -20.99 -9.79 -15.98
CA LEU A 23 -20.71 -9.40 -17.36
C LEU A 23 -19.21 -9.07 -17.49
N ALA A 24 -18.49 -9.96 -18.18
CA ALA A 24 -17.17 -9.70 -18.69
C ALA A 24 -17.29 -8.92 -20.01
N ALA A 25 -16.76 -7.71 -20.06
CA ALA A 25 -16.48 -7.02 -21.32
C ALA A 25 -14.95 -6.98 -21.50
N ALA A 26 -14.43 -7.99 -22.21
CA ALA A 26 -13.10 -7.94 -22.79
C ALA A 26 -13.16 -7.06 -24.04
N GLN A 27 -12.51 -5.90 -24.02
CA GLN A 27 -12.24 -5.12 -25.23
C GLN A 27 -10.74 -5.18 -25.51
N ASN A 28 -10.38 -6.18 -26.30
CA ASN A 28 -9.10 -6.29 -26.99
C ASN A 28 -9.05 -5.24 -28.10
N SER A 29 -8.39 -4.11 -27.86
CA SER A 29 -7.97 -3.20 -28.94
C SER A 29 -6.63 -3.70 -29.48
N ARG A 30 -6.68 -4.68 -30.38
CA ARG A 30 -5.64 -4.87 -31.40
C ARG A 30 -5.89 -3.83 -32.50
N GLN A 31 -4.80 -3.39 -33.11
CA GLN A 31 -4.72 -2.56 -34.33
C GLN A 31 -4.67 -1.05 -34.12
N ASP A 32 -3.51 -0.55 -33.73
CA ASP A 32 -3.03 0.74 -34.23
C ASP A 32 -1.51 0.67 -34.45
N SER A 33 -1.11 -0.30 -35.26
CA SER A 33 0.29 -0.54 -35.63
C SER A 33 0.40 -0.84 -37.11
N LEU A 34 -0.12 0.06 -37.94
CA LEU A 34 0.20 0.17 -39.34
C LEU A 34 -0.03 1.63 -39.72
N LEU A 35 1.04 2.41 -39.82
CA LEU A 35 1.23 3.61 -40.65
C LEU A 35 2.31 4.50 -39.99
N ARG A 36 3.58 4.26 -40.33
CA ARG A 36 4.48 5.27 -40.93
C ARG A 36 5.88 4.68 -41.10
N SER A 37 6.05 3.97 -42.21
CA SER A 37 7.37 3.72 -42.79
C SER A 37 7.89 5.00 -43.43
N GLY A 38 9.18 5.28 -43.24
CA GLY A 38 9.99 6.08 -44.15
C GLY A 38 10.36 7.46 -43.64
N GLU A 39 11.55 7.59 -43.03
CA GLU A 39 12.54 8.57 -43.52
C GLU A 39 13.95 8.17 -43.04
N LEU A 40 14.71 7.57 -43.96
CA LEU A 40 16.15 7.34 -43.86
C LEU A 40 16.82 8.46 -44.66
N VAL A 41 17.35 9.48 -43.99
CA VAL A 41 18.35 10.39 -44.56
C VAL A 41 19.47 10.57 -43.55
N GLY A 42 20.66 10.18 -43.97
CA GLY A 42 21.90 10.31 -43.20
C GLY A 42 22.41 11.74 -43.14
N GLY A 43 23.13 12.05 -42.06
CA GLY A 43 23.81 13.33 -41.90
C GLY A 43 24.72 13.37 -40.66
N ARG A 44 25.93 12.82 -40.85
CA ARG A 44 27.25 13.09 -40.22
C ARG A 44 27.42 13.45 -38.73
N PRO A 45 28.52 12.98 -38.10
CA PRO A 45 28.80 13.14 -36.67
C PRO A 45 29.44 14.50 -36.36
N HIS A 46 28.97 15.16 -35.30
CA HIS A 46 29.73 16.17 -34.58
C HIS A 46 29.80 15.81 -33.09
N ALA A 47 31.01 15.48 -32.66
CA ALA A 47 31.35 15.35 -31.25
C ALA A 47 31.41 16.75 -30.62
N SER A 48 30.69 16.93 -29.52
CA SER A 48 30.90 18.02 -28.57
C SER A 48 30.41 17.53 -27.21
N VAL A 49 31.35 17.08 -26.38
CA VAL A 49 31.11 16.67 -25.00
C VAL A 49 31.31 17.90 -24.11
N PRO A 50 30.25 18.45 -23.50
CA PRO A 50 30.39 19.09 -22.21
C PRO A 50 30.19 18.02 -21.13
N ARG A 51 31.28 17.67 -20.44
CA ARG A 51 31.24 16.93 -19.18
C ARG A 51 30.62 17.87 -18.13
N THR A 52 29.29 17.88 -18.06
CA THR A 52 28.57 18.54 -16.98
C THR A 52 28.83 17.71 -15.73
N ALA A 53 29.49 18.33 -14.74
CA ALA A 53 29.70 17.74 -13.43
C ALA A 53 28.35 17.25 -12.90
N ALA A 54 28.27 15.95 -12.61
CA ALA A 54 27.14 15.36 -11.92
C ALA A 54 27.05 16.03 -10.54
N ALA A 55 26.15 17.01 -10.42
CA ALA A 55 25.65 17.41 -9.13
C ALA A 55 25.04 16.16 -8.52
N ALA A 56 25.75 15.57 -7.55
CA ALA A 56 25.25 14.50 -6.69
C ALA A 56 24.18 15.07 -5.76
N GLY A 57 23.10 15.59 -6.35
CA GLY A 57 21.84 15.68 -5.67
C GLY A 57 21.29 14.26 -5.61
N THR A 58 21.10 13.74 -4.41
CA THR A 58 20.32 12.52 -4.17
C THR A 58 18.89 12.80 -4.61
N THR A 59 18.63 12.76 -5.90
CA THR A 59 17.27 12.77 -6.44
C THR A 59 16.68 11.44 -6.03
N ARG A 60 15.88 11.45 -4.97
CA ARG A 60 15.17 10.26 -4.46
C ARG A 60 14.45 9.63 -5.65
N ARG A 61 14.95 8.48 -6.11
CA ARG A 61 14.46 7.85 -7.33
C ARG A 61 13.07 7.30 -7.03
N PHE A 62 12.05 8.00 -7.52
CA PHE A 62 10.69 7.49 -7.48
C PHE A 62 10.55 6.34 -8.48
N VAL A 63 9.93 5.25 -8.05
CA VAL A 63 9.63 4.09 -8.89
C VAL A 63 8.32 4.39 -9.61
N ALA A 64 8.27 4.17 -10.94
CA ALA A 64 7.11 4.52 -11.75
C ALA A 64 5.78 3.87 -11.29
N ASN A 65 5.86 2.71 -10.63
CA ASN A 65 4.73 1.97 -10.08
C ASN A 65 4.70 2.00 -8.54
N GLY A 66 5.27 3.03 -7.92
CA GLY A 66 5.30 3.16 -6.47
C GLY A 66 3.89 3.27 -5.87
N ASP A 67 3.68 2.66 -4.72
CA ASP A 67 2.42 2.79 -3.99
C ASP A 67 2.23 4.25 -3.53
N PRO A 68 1.13 4.92 -3.90
CA PRO A 68 0.93 6.32 -3.57
C PRO A 68 0.76 6.55 -2.06
N GLY A 69 0.17 5.60 -1.34
CA GLY A 69 -0.04 5.69 0.10
C GLY A 69 1.28 5.56 0.88
N LEU A 70 2.11 4.57 0.56
CA LEU A 70 3.45 4.46 1.14
C LEU A 70 4.33 5.65 0.74
N THR A 71 4.21 6.13 -0.51
CA THR A 71 4.95 7.32 -0.96
C THR A 71 4.56 8.55 -0.13
N LYS A 72 3.28 8.74 0.18
CA LYS A 72 2.86 9.86 1.04
C LYS A 72 3.34 9.70 2.48
N ILE A 73 3.24 8.51 3.05
CA ILE A 73 3.47 8.29 4.49
C ILE A 73 4.96 8.20 4.83
N MET A 74 5.72 7.48 4.01
CA MET A 74 7.15 7.20 4.22
C MET A 74 8.05 8.11 3.38
N HIS A 75 7.45 8.93 2.51
CA HIS A 75 8.15 9.72 1.48
C HIS A 75 8.96 8.85 0.50
N GLU A 76 8.68 7.53 0.43
CA GLU A 76 9.43 6.57 -0.35
C GLU A 76 8.56 5.85 -1.37
N SER A 77 9.07 5.77 -2.59
CA SER A 77 8.39 5.08 -3.67
C SER A 77 8.73 3.59 -3.66
N ILE A 78 7.76 2.76 -3.25
CA ILE A 78 7.91 1.31 -3.15
C ILE A 78 6.89 0.65 -4.07
N ASP A 79 7.35 -0.16 -5.03
CA ASP A 79 6.47 -1.01 -5.83
C ASP A 79 6.07 -2.24 -4.99
N ILE A 80 4.93 -2.14 -4.30
CA ILE A 80 4.40 -3.20 -3.42
C ILE A 80 4.26 -4.53 -4.17
N ASN A 81 3.88 -4.51 -5.45
CA ASN A 81 3.61 -5.74 -6.21
C ASN A 81 4.89 -6.54 -6.47
N ARG A 82 6.06 -5.88 -6.43
CA ARG A 82 7.37 -6.49 -6.66
C ARG A 82 8.21 -6.63 -5.40
N LEU A 83 7.66 -6.31 -4.23
CA LEU A 83 8.39 -6.36 -2.96
C LEU A 83 8.73 -7.81 -2.57
N PRO A 84 10.00 -8.22 -2.49
CA PRO A 84 10.37 -9.60 -2.15
C PRO A 84 10.15 -9.90 -0.65
N ALA A 85 10.08 -11.19 -0.30
CA ALA A 85 9.84 -11.64 1.08
C ALA A 85 10.83 -11.03 2.07
N ASN A 86 12.13 -11.09 1.75
CA ASN A 86 13.20 -10.58 2.62
C ASN A 86 13.17 -9.07 2.88
N GLN A 87 12.35 -8.29 2.16
CA GLN A 87 12.19 -6.84 2.38
C GLN A 87 10.88 -6.49 3.08
N ILE A 88 9.93 -7.43 3.20
CA ILE A 88 8.58 -7.07 3.64
C ILE A 88 8.55 -6.63 5.10
N LEU A 89 9.33 -7.27 5.97
CA LEU A 89 9.40 -6.93 7.38
C LEU A 89 9.93 -5.50 7.59
N ASP A 90 10.97 -5.12 6.83
CA ASP A 90 11.52 -3.77 6.85
C ASP A 90 10.47 -2.72 6.43
N VAL A 91 9.71 -3.00 5.37
CA VAL A 91 8.64 -2.09 4.93
C VAL A 91 7.54 -1.94 5.99
N TYR A 92 7.12 -3.02 6.67
CA TYR A 92 6.18 -2.91 7.79
C TYR A 92 6.74 -2.07 8.94
N SER A 93 8.00 -2.30 9.33
CA SER A 93 8.65 -1.55 10.40
C SER A 93 8.66 -0.06 10.09
N ARG A 94 9.16 0.32 8.90
CA ARG A 94 9.25 1.72 8.49
C ARG A 94 7.89 2.38 8.33
N PHE A 95 6.89 1.65 7.84
CA PHE A 95 5.50 2.13 7.78
C PHE A 95 4.93 2.43 9.18
N LEU A 96 5.16 1.56 10.16
CA LEU A 96 4.72 1.78 11.54
C LEU A 96 5.49 2.92 12.21
N ASP A 97 6.79 3.04 11.95
CA ASP A 97 7.59 4.15 12.47
C ASP A 97 7.10 5.51 11.93
N ALA A 98 6.84 5.60 10.63
CA ALA A 98 6.25 6.79 10.02
C ALA A 98 4.86 7.10 10.61
N THR A 99 4.03 6.07 10.79
CA THR A 99 2.71 6.21 11.43
C THR A 99 2.85 6.75 12.85
N ARG A 100 3.73 6.17 13.68
CA ARG A 100 3.97 6.63 15.05
C ARG A 100 4.42 8.09 15.07
N ALA A 101 5.35 8.47 14.20
CA ALA A 101 5.88 9.83 14.15
C ALA A 101 4.79 10.87 13.79
N GLN A 102 3.91 10.55 12.85
CA GLN A 102 3.02 11.54 12.24
C GLN A 102 1.55 11.45 12.68
N ARG A 103 1.10 10.35 13.30
CA ARG A 103 -0.32 10.10 13.63
C ARG A 103 -1.05 11.21 14.40
N ARG A 104 -0.31 12.02 15.17
CA ARG A 104 -0.89 13.09 16.00
C ARG A 104 -1.36 14.29 15.17
N GLN A 105 -0.72 14.53 14.01
CA GLN A 105 -1.02 15.64 13.10
C GLN A 105 -1.90 15.24 11.91
N TRP A 106 -2.11 13.94 11.70
CA TRP A 106 -2.90 13.41 10.60
C TRP A 106 -4.38 13.83 10.65
N SER A 107 -4.93 14.17 9.50
CA SER A 107 -6.37 14.30 9.26
C SER A 107 -7.04 12.93 9.21
N ALA A 108 -8.38 12.89 9.15
CA ALA A 108 -9.11 11.63 8.93
C ALA A 108 -8.73 10.99 7.58
N GLN A 109 -8.56 11.81 6.54
CA GLN A 109 -8.13 11.35 5.21
C GLN A 109 -6.75 10.69 5.26
N ASP A 110 -5.79 11.24 6.01
CA ASP A 110 -4.45 10.63 6.14
C ASP A 110 -4.53 9.23 6.79
N TRP A 111 -5.43 9.04 7.76
CA TRP A 111 -5.69 7.73 8.35
C TRP A 111 -6.31 6.73 7.37
N ASP A 112 -7.21 7.19 6.51
CA ASP A 112 -7.84 6.34 5.48
C ASP A 112 -6.82 5.92 4.43
N GLU A 113 -5.97 6.85 3.98
CA GLU A 113 -4.88 6.56 3.06
C GLU A 113 -3.86 5.57 3.65
N ALA A 114 -3.49 5.74 4.93
CA ALA A 114 -2.64 4.79 5.65
C ALA A 114 -3.29 3.41 5.78
N SER A 115 -4.59 3.35 6.06
CA SER A 115 -5.33 2.09 6.11
C SER A 115 -5.38 1.41 4.74
N ALA A 116 -5.51 2.17 3.66
CA ALA A 116 -5.49 1.64 2.30
C ALA A 116 -4.09 1.12 1.91
N ALA A 117 -3.02 1.85 2.27
CA ALA A 117 -1.64 1.41 2.07
C ALA A 117 -1.34 0.11 2.82
N LEU A 118 -1.73 0.03 4.11
CA LEU A 118 -1.58 -1.18 4.90
C LEU A 118 -2.34 -2.36 4.30
N SER A 119 -3.55 -2.16 3.77
CA SER A 119 -4.31 -3.22 3.11
C SER A 119 -3.59 -3.79 1.88
N ARG A 120 -2.95 -2.94 1.07
CA ARG A 120 -2.15 -3.39 -0.09
C ARG A 120 -0.86 -4.10 0.35
N LEU A 121 -0.20 -3.60 1.39
CA LEU A 121 0.98 -4.26 1.97
C LEU A 121 0.61 -5.64 2.57
N ASN A 122 -0.55 -5.76 3.22
CA ASN A 122 -1.08 -7.03 3.71
C ASN A 122 -1.34 -8.00 2.54
N ALA A 123 -1.95 -7.54 1.45
CA ALA A 123 -2.17 -8.37 0.27
C ALA A 123 -0.86 -8.93 -0.28
N ARG A 124 0.20 -8.10 -0.36
CA ARG A 124 1.53 -8.57 -0.76
C ARG A 124 2.11 -9.58 0.23
N TYR A 125 1.97 -9.33 1.52
CA TYR A 125 2.40 -10.26 2.55
C TYR A 125 1.77 -11.63 2.39
N GLU A 126 0.47 -11.70 2.11
CA GLU A 126 -0.19 -12.98 1.90
C GLU A 126 0.43 -13.79 0.75
N THR A 127 0.95 -13.13 -0.30
CA THR A 127 1.63 -13.76 -1.44
C THR A 127 3.01 -14.31 -1.08
N VAL A 128 3.77 -13.63 -0.21
CA VAL A 128 5.18 -13.98 0.07
C VAL A 128 5.42 -14.64 1.43
N ARG A 129 4.39 -14.72 2.30
CA ARG A 129 4.54 -15.16 3.70
C ARG A 129 5.13 -16.57 3.87
N GLN A 130 5.00 -17.44 2.87
CA GLN A 130 5.53 -18.82 2.96
C GLN A 130 7.06 -18.87 2.88
N GLU A 131 7.68 -17.82 2.35
CA GLU A 131 9.14 -17.66 2.27
C GLU A 131 9.73 -17.06 3.55
N LEU A 132 8.89 -16.59 4.47
CA LEU A 132 9.33 -15.95 5.71
C LEU A 132 9.52 -16.95 6.85
N PRO A 133 10.55 -16.75 7.70
CA PRO A 133 10.65 -17.48 8.96
C PRO A 133 9.46 -17.16 9.87
N LEU A 134 9.22 -18.00 10.88
CA LEU A 134 8.06 -17.83 11.78
C LEU A 134 8.11 -16.51 12.54
N GLU A 135 9.31 -16.11 12.96
CA GLU A 135 9.60 -14.91 13.73
C GLU A 135 9.20 -13.64 12.97
N ASP A 136 9.51 -13.57 11.68
CA ASP A 136 9.16 -12.45 10.81
C ASP A 136 7.65 -12.36 10.61
N ARG A 137 6.98 -13.51 10.45
CA ARG A 137 5.51 -13.56 10.34
C ARG A 137 4.82 -13.06 11.61
N LEU A 138 5.35 -13.45 12.78
CA LEU A 138 4.85 -12.96 14.07
C LEU A 138 5.08 -11.44 14.22
N SER A 139 6.23 -10.95 13.78
CA SER A 139 6.55 -9.52 13.79
C SER A 139 5.61 -8.72 12.90
N VAL A 140 5.36 -9.18 11.67
CA VAL A 140 4.35 -8.58 10.78
C VAL A 140 2.97 -8.55 11.44
N ARG A 141 2.56 -9.64 12.10
CA ARG A 141 1.28 -9.70 12.81
C ARG A 141 1.19 -8.68 13.95
N SER A 142 2.29 -8.47 14.67
CA SER A 142 2.40 -7.44 15.71
C SER A 142 2.20 -6.04 15.11
N TYR A 143 2.90 -5.71 14.01
CA TYR A 143 2.74 -4.42 13.32
C TYR A 143 1.31 -4.18 12.83
N GLN A 144 0.66 -5.19 12.26
CA GLN A 144 -0.75 -5.12 11.87
C GLN A 144 -1.65 -4.79 13.05
N GLY A 145 -1.45 -5.46 14.20
CA GLY A 145 -2.21 -5.23 15.42
C GLY A 145 -2.00 -3.83 15.97
N GLU A 146 -0.75 -3.37 16.01
CA GLU A 146 -0.41 -2.04 16.49
C GLU A 146 -1.08 -0.94 15.68
N PHE A 147 -1.04 -1.01 14.34
CA PHE A 147 -1.70 0.00 13.51
C PHE A 147 -3.20 0.09 13.83
N ARG A 148 -3.87 -1.06 14.03
CA ARG A 148 -5.29 -1.09 14.40
C ARG A 148 -5.55 -0.49 15.77
N THR A 149 -4.67 -0.72 16.73
CA THR A 149 -4.73 -0.06 18.05
C THR A 149 -4.60 1.45 17.93
N LEU A 150 -3.63 1.94 17.14
CA LEU A 150 -3.43 3.37 16.91
C LEU A 150 -4.63 4.02 16.23
N GLN A 151 -5.19 3.37 15.20
CA GLN A 151 -6.38 3.82 14.49
C GLN A 151 -7.62 3.81 15.41
N GLY A 152 -7.77 2.79 16.26
CA GLY A 152 -8.83 2.72 17.26
C GLY A 152 -8.76 3.85 18.26
N ALA A 153 -7.56 4.14 18.80
CA ALA A 153 -7.35 5.26 19.71
C ALA A 153 -7.71 6.60 19.07
N ARG A 154 -7.41 6.79 17.78
CA ARG A 154 -7.85 7.97 17.03
C ARG A 154 -9.38 8.08 16.97
N ARG A 155 -10.08 7.01 16.57
CA ARG A 155 -11.55 7.01 16.49
C ARG A 155 -12.21 7.31 17.83
N VAL A 156 -11.64 6.81 18.93
CA VAL A 156 -12.13 7.15 20.28
C VAL A 156 -11.95 8.63 20.57
N LYS A 157 -10.77 9.19 20.31
CA LYS A 157 -10.50 10.62 20.50
C LYS A 157 -11.48 11.50 19.71
N ASP A 158 -11.73 11.14 18.44
CA ASP A 158 -12.61 11.93 17.58
C ASP A 158 -14.05 11.96 18.12
N ARG A 159 -14.57 10.82 18.63
CA ARG A 159 -15.90 10.77 19.27
C ARG A 159 -16.00 11.52 20.60
N VAL A 160 -14.90 11.70 21.32
CA VAL A 160 -14.89 12.45 22.59
C VAL A 160 -14.88 13.96 22.36
N ASN A 161 -14.39 14.40 21.19
CA ASN A 161 -14.32 15.81 20.82
C ASN A 161 -15.53 16.30 20.01
N GLU A 162 -16.49 15.42 19.72
CA GLU A 162 -17.79 15.72 19.10
C GLU A 162 -18.80 16.17 20.15
#